data_AF-A0A564YRV1-F1
#
_entry.id   AF-A0A564YRV1-F1
#
_cell.length_a   1.000
_cell.length_b   1.000
_cell.length_c   1.000
_cell.angle_alpha   90.00
_cell.angle_beta   90.00
_cell.angle_gamma   90.00
#
_symmetry.space_group_name_H-M   'P 1'
#
loop_
_entity.id
_entity.type
_entity.pdbx_description
1 polymer ?
#
loop_
_entity_poly.entity_id
_entity_poly.type
_entity_poly.pdbx_seq_one_letter_code
_entity_poly.pdbx_strand_id
1 'polypeptide(L)'
;MCFITNGIDGKKLIQIDANALPKMGITKFEDIQIITASLRTILNLDPLQGNRSIRLPPRNATGLFLEMKLTGNPVADHSIPRFEREVENRIFATTMANMGYAFNYPETNPPVMDSHF
;
A
#
# COMPACT_ATOMS: atom_id res chain seq x y z
N MET A 1 18.13 5.05 -20.06
CA MET A 1 17.46 6.36 -19.88
C MET A 1 15.96 6.24 -20.13
N CYS A 2 15.23 5.36 -19.42
CA CYS A 2 13.77 5.21 -19.59
C CYS A 2 12.97 5.92 -18.48
N PHE A 3 13.44 5.89 -17.23
CA PHE A 3 12.78 6.57 -16.11
C PHE A 3 12.79 8.10 -16.25
N ILE A 4 13.92 8.66 -16.70
CA ILE A 4 14.07 10.11 -16.91
C ILE A 4 13.21 10.58 -18.09
N THR A 5 13.19 9.84 -19.21
CA THR A 5 12.40 10.21 -20.39
C THR A 5 10.89 10.08 -20.16
N ASN A 6 10.45 9.16 -19.29
CA ASN A 6 9.06 9.03 -18.88
C ASN A 6 8.66 9.96 -17.72
N GLY A 7 9.58 10.83 -17.26
CA GLY A 7 9.33 11.79 -16.19
C GLY A 7 8.85 11.12 -14.90
N ILE A 8 9.52 10.02 -14.51
CA ILE A 8 9.21 9.29 -13.28
C ILE A 8 9.75 10.09 -12.09
N ASP A 9 8.82 10.62 -11.30
CA ASP A 9 9.08 11.32 -10.04
C ASP A 9 8.89 10.36 -8.85
N GLY A 10 9.28 10.76 -7.64
CA GLY A 10 9.20 9.91 -6.44
C GLY A 10 7.80 9.35 -6.17
N LYS A 11 6.75 10.14 -6.45
CA LYS A 11 5.36 9.68 -6.36
C LYS A 11 5.02 8.59 -7.39
N LYS A 12 5.45 8.79 -8.64
CA LYS A 12 5.24 7.82 -9.72
C LYS A 12 6.05 6.54 -9.47
N LEU A 13 7.22 6.66 -8.84
CA LEU A 13 8.07 5.51 -8.49
C LEU A 13 7.34 4.52 -7.56
N ILE A 14 6.58 5.03 -6.59
CA ILE A 14 5.78 4.22 -5.67
C ILE A 14 4.65 3.49 -6.42
N GLN A 15 4.11 4.07 -7.49
CA GLN A 15 3.00 3.51 -8.28
C GLN A 15 3.44 2.57 -9.40
N ILE A 16 4.74 2.43 -9.66
CA ILE A 16 5.24 1.59 -10.76
C ILE A 16 5.14 0.11 -10.39
N ASP A 17 4.29 -0.59 -11.13
CA ASP A 17 4.18 -2.05 -11.13
C ASP A 17 4.90 -2.68 -12.34
N ALA A 18 5.09 -4.01 -12.28
CA ALA A 18 5.70 -4.78 -13.36
C ALA A 18 5.01 -4.57 -14.72
N ASN A 19 3.69 -4.34 -14.74
CA ASN A 19 2.92 -4.09 -15.96
C ASN A 19 3.20 -2.70 -16.59
N ALA A 20 3.68 -1.74 -15.81
CA ALA A 20 4.03 -0.41 -16.34
C ALA A 20 5.38 -0.42 -17.08
N LEU A 21 6.28 -1.34 -16.73
CA LEU A 21 7.64 -1.39 -17.27
C LEU A 21 7.70 -1.66 -18.80
N PRO A 22 6.91 -2.61 -19.37
CA PRO A 22 6.82 -2.81 -20.82
C PRO A 22 6.37 -1.57 -21.57
N LYS A 23 5.42 -0.82 -21.01
CA LYS A 23 4.90 0.42 -21.63
C LYS A 23 5.94 1.54 -21.65
N MET A 24 6.92 1.50 -20.75
CA MET A 24 8.05 2.43 -20.71
C MET A 24 9.24 1.98 -21.59
N GLY A 25 9.10 0.85 -22.31
CA GLY A 25 10.13 0.30 -23.20
C GLY A 25 11.05 -0.75 -22.56
N ILE A 26 10.77 -1.19 -21.33
CA ILE A 26 11.50 -2.31 -20.70
C ILE A 26 10.71 -3.59 -20.97
N THR A 27 11.09 -4.31 -22.02
CA THR A 27 10.35 -5.49 -22.50
C THR A 27 10.95 -6.83 -22.05
N LYS A 28 12.21 -6.84 -21.62
CA LYS A 28 12.87 -8.06 -21.13
C LYS A 28 12.35 -8.43 -19.75
N PHE A 29 11.91 -9.68 -19.60
CA PHE A 29 11.35 -10.19 -18.36
C PHE A 29 12.37 -10.16 -17.20
N GLU A 30 13.62 -10.53 -17.45
CA GLU A 30 14.70 -10.49 -16.45
C GLU A 30 14.93 -9.07 -15.91
N ASP A 31 14.98 -8.08 -16.81
CA ASP A 31 15.12 -6.67 -16.43
C ASP A 31 13.93 -6.19 -15.59
N ILE A 32 12.72 -6.61 -15.94
CA ILE A 32 11.49 -6.32 -15.18
C ILE A 32 11.60 -6.88 -13.77
N GLN A 33 12.06 -8.11 -13.60
CA GLN A 33 12.23 -8.74 -12.29
C GLN A 33 13.28 -8.01 -11.45
N ILE A 34 14.43 -7.69 -12.04
CA ILE A 34 15.52 -6.99 -11.36
C ILE A 34 15.05 -5.61 -10.90
N ILE A 35 14.44 -4.83 -11.80
CA ILE A 35 13.97 -3.48 -11.50
C ILE A 35 12.89 -3.53 -10.42
N THR A 36 11.90 -4.42 -10.54
CA THR A 36 10.81 -4.51 -9.55
C THR A 36 11.29 -5.01 -8.19
N ALA A 37 12.34 -5.83 -8.13
CA ALA A 37 12.99 -6.20 -6.87
C ALA A 37 13.77 -5.03 -6.28
N SER A 38 14.60 -4.34 -7.08
CA SER A 38 15.35 -3.16 -6.64
C SER A 38 14.47 -2.05 -6.12
N LEU A 39 13.34 -1.76 -6.79
CA LEU A 39 12.37 -0.76 -6.34
C LEU A 39 11.79 -1.10 -4.97
N ARG A 40 11.45 -2.38 -4.73
CA ARG A 40 10.96 -2.84 -3.43
C ARG A 40 12.00 -2.69 -2.34
N THR A 41 13.26 -3.02 -2.63
CA THR A 41 14.37 -2.82 -1.68
C THR A 41 14.56 -1.34 -1.35
N ILE A 42 14.55 -0.45 -2.34
CA ILE A 42 14.70 1.00 -2.13
C ILE A 42 13.55 1.58 -1.30
N LEU A 43 12.32 1.11 -1.53
CA LEU A 43 11.12 1.56 -0.84
C LEU A 43 10.86 0.82 0.49
N ASN A 44 11.75 -0.08 0.92
CA ASN A 44 11.58 -0.94 2.09
C ASN A 44 10.23 -1.69 2.09
N LEU A 45 9.86 -2.22 0.92
CA LEU A 45 8.68 -3.06 0.73
C LEU A 45 9.04 -4.54 0.86
N ASP A 46 8.08 -5.33 1.32
CA ASP A 46 8.22 -6.78 1.35
C ASP A 46 8.47 -7.34 -0.06
N PRO A 47 9.26 -8.42 -0.19
CA PRO A 47 9.38 -9.12 -1.45
C PRO A 47 8.02 -9.63 -1.92
N LEU A 48 7.89 -9.89 -3.23
CA LEU A 48 6.71 -10.54 -3.80
C LEU A 48 6.58 -11.97 -3.24
N GLN A 49 5.83 -12.12 -2.15
CA GLN A 49 5.56 -13.42 -1.56
C GLN A 49 4.30 -14.02 -2.20
N GLY A 50 4.46 -15.10 -2.96
CA GLY A 50 3.33 -15.87 -3.51
C GLY A 50 2.53 -16.62 -2.43
N ASN A 51 3.13 -16.83 -1.26
CA ASN A 51 2.55 -17.52 -0.10
C ASN A 51 2.12 -16.53 1.01
N ARG A 52 1.47 -15.43 0.65
CA ARG A 52 1.02 -14.47 1.66
C ARG A 52 -0.39 -14.81 2.13
N SER A 53 -0.57 -14.94 3.44
CA SER A 53 -1.88 -15.22 4.03
C SER A 53 -2.86 -14.07 3.75
N ILE A 54 -4.09 -14.40 3.36
CA ILE A 54 -5.18 -13.44 3.16
C ILE A 54 -5.59 -12.70 4.45
N ARG A 55 -5.19 -13.22 5.61
CA ARG A 55 -5.41 -12.58 6.91
C ARG A 55 -4.46 -11.40 7.17
N LEU A 56 -3.36 -11.31 6.40
CA LEU A 56 -2.40 -10.23 6.53
C LEU A 56 -2.82 -9.01 5.69
N PRO A 57 -2.56 -7.78 6.16
CA PRO A 57 -2.86 -6.53 5.42
C PRO A 57 -2.24 -6.57 4.03
N PRO A 58 -2.79 -6.07 2.91
CA PRO A 58 -2.26 -6.31 1.55
C PRO A 58 -0.79 -5.93 1.28
N ARG A 59 -0.20 -5.07 2.12
CA ARG A 59 1.21 -4.63 2.09
C ARG A 59 1.77 -4.56 3.53
N ASN A 60 3.08 -4.39 3.66
CA ASN A 60 3.68 -4.03 4.95
C ASN A 60 3.30 -2.60 5.35
N ALA A 61 3.60 -2.21 6.59
CA ALA A 61 3.28 -0.89 7.12
C ALA A 61 3.85 0.23 6.24
N THR A 62 5.10 0.10 5.78
CA THR A 62 5.74 1.06 4.86
C THR A 62 4.98 1.20 3.54
N GLY A 63 4.58 0.08 2.93
CA GLY A 63 3.82 0.10 1.67
C GLY A 63 2.47 0.75 1.83
N LEU A 64 1.74 0.44 2.90
CA LEU A 64 0.47 1.08 3.23
C LEU A 64 0.64 2.58 3.47
N PHE A 65 1.68 2.98 4.20
CA PHE A 65 2.01 4.38 4.43
C PHE A 65 2.25 5.13 3.12
N LEU A 66 3.05 4.55 2.21
CA LEU A 66 3.35 5.16 0.92
C LEU A 66 2.10 5.27 0.02
N GLU A 67 1.25 4.23 -0.01
CA GLU A 67 -0.02 4.25 -0.74
C GLU A 67 -0.99 5.31 -0.19
N MET A 68 -1.11 5.42 1.14
CA MET A 68 -1.93 6.43 1.80
C MET A 68 -1.37 7.85 1.61
N LYS A 69 -0.05 7.99 1.59
CA LYS A 69 0.61 9.28 1.34
C LYS A 69 0.42 9.76 -0.09
N LEU A 70 0.36 8.85 -1.07
CA LEU A 70 0.03 9.19 -2.45
C LEU A 70 -1.40 9.69 -2.62
N THR A 71 -2.34 9.12 -1.87
CA THR A 71 -3.77 9.51 -1.91
C THR A 71 -4.07 10.76 -1.10
N GLY A 72 -3.09 11.27 -0.33
CA GLY A 72 -3.27 12.44 0.54
C GLY A 72 -4.10 12.14 1.79
N ASN A 73 -4.11 10.87 2.24
CA ASN A 73 -4.84 10.47 3.42
C ASN A 73 -4.24 11.15 4.68
N PRO A 74 -5.06 11.78 5.55
CA PRO A 74 -4.56 12.47 6.73
C PRO A 74 -3.79 11.57 7.71
N VAL A 75 -4.09 10.27 7.73
CA VAL A 75 -3.37 9.27 8.55
C VAL A 75 -1.89 9.15 8.13
N ALA A 76 -1.60 9.38 6.85
CA ALA A 76 -0.24 9.31 6.29
C ALA A 76 0.43 10.70 6.13
N ASP A 77 -0.17 11.76 6.65
CA ASP A 77 0.45 13.09 6.74
C ASP A 77 1.48 13.19 7.87
N HIS A 78 1.51 12.16 8.72
CA HIS A 78 2.40 12.05 9.86
C HIS A 78 3.64 11.17 9.58
N SER A 79 4.50 10.99 10.59
CA SER A 79 5.66 10.10 10.49
C SER A 79 5.26 8.62 10.50
N ILE A 80 6.08 7.76 9.88
CA ILE A 80 5.86 6.31 9.84
C ILE A 80 5.61 5.71 11.25
N PRO A 81 6.35 6.06 12.31
CA PRO A 81 6.07 5.52 13.65
C PRO A 81 4.68 5.90 14.19
N ARG A 82 4.15 7.07 13.80
CA ARG A 82 2.78 7.47 14.17
C ARG A 82 1.75 6.69 13.36
N PHE A 83 2.01 6.52 12.07
CA PHE A 83 1.20 5.68 11.18
C PHE A 83 1.08 4.25 11.70
N GLU A 84 2.18 3.63 12.09
CA GLU A 84 2.20 2.26 12.62
C GLU A 84 1.29 2.11 13.85
N ARG A 85 1.35 3.04 14.81
CA ARG A 85 0.47 3.02 16.00
C ARG A 85 -1.01 3.16 15.65
N GLU A 86 -1.33 4.01 14.67
CA GLU A 86 -2.72 4.26 14.26
C GLU A 86 -3.33 3.09 13.49
N VAL A 87 -2.48 2.26 12.87
CA VAL A 87 -2.87 1.16 11.98
C VAL A 87 -2.74 -0.22 12.63
N GLU A 88 -1.92 -0.37 13.66
CA GLU A 88 -1.69 -1.62 14.40
C GLU A 88 -2.99 -2.29 14.89
N ASN A 89 -3.98 -1.50 15.32
CA ASN A 89 -5.23 -1.99 15.87
C ASN A 89 -6.41 -1.95 14.88
N ARG A 90 -6.16 -1.68 13.60
CA ARG A 90 -7.22 -1.61 12.58
C ARG A 90 -7.36 -2.93 11.84
N ILE A 91 -8.61 -3.33 11.56
CA ILE A 91 -8.85 -4.42 10.61
C ILE A 91 -8.68 -3.85 9.21
N PHE A 92 -7.77 -4.45 8.44
CA PHE A 92 -7.72 -4.24 7.01
C PHE A 92 -8.88 -4.99 6.38
N ALA A 93 -10.00 -4.29 6.16
CA ALA A 93 -11.06 -4.86 5.35
C ALA A 93 -10.56 -4.93 3.91
N THR A 94 -10.65 -6.13 3.32
CA THR A 94 -10.45 -6.31 1.89
C THR A 94 -11.58 -5.60 1.15
N THR A 95 -11.44 -4.30 0.90
CA THR A 95 -12.21 -3.70 -0.18
C THR A 95 -11.78 -4.39 -1.48
N MET A 96 -12.73 -4.62 -2.37
CA MET A 96 -12.57 -5.38 -3.63
C MET A 96 -11.51 -4.79 -4.61
N ALA A 97 -10.66 -3.85 -4.18
CA ALA A 97 -9.87 -3.00 -5.04
C ALA A 97 -8.42 -2.70 -4.58
N ASN A 98 -7.82 -3.44 -3.64
CA ASN A 98 -6.41 -3.22 -3.21
C ASN A 98 -6.09 -1.77 -2.79
N MET A 99 -7.08 -1.00 -2.30
CA MET A 99 -6.90 0.43 -2.01
C MET A 99 -6.37 0.75 -0.60
N GLY A 100 -6.00 -0.27 0.18
CA GLY A 100 -5.29 -0.07 1.45
C GLY A 100 -6.04 0.68 2.56
N TYR A 101 -7.37 0.88 2.48
CA TYR A 101 -8.12 1.58 3.52
C TYR A 101 -8.10 0.85 4.87
N ALA A 102 -7.78 1.59 5.94
CA ALA A 102 -7.82 1.07 7.31
C ALA A 102 -9.14 1.49 7.98
N PHE A 103 -10.03 0.54 8.19
CA PHE A 103 -11.31 0.76 8.88
C PHE A 103 -11.09 0.68 10.40
N ASN A 104 -11.72 1.57 11.14
CA ASN A 104 -11.88 1.41 12.58
C ASN A 104 -12.92 0.30 12.82
N TYR A 105 -12.77 -0.49 13.89
CA TYR A 105 -13.93 -1.23 14.41
C TYR A 105 -15.06 -0.21 14.63
N PRO A 106 -16.33 -0.52 14.31
CA PRO A 106 -17.41 0.20 14.98
C PRO A 106 -17.13 0.02 16.47
N GLU A 107 -16.99 1.12 17.21
CA GLU A 107 -16.87 1.05 18.66
C GLU A 107 -17.91 0.06 19.15
N THR A 108 -17.49 -0.96 19.87
CA THR A 108 -18.40 -1.91 20.52
C THR A 108 -19.08 -1.18 21.68
N ASN A 109 -19.79 -0.09 21.41
CA ASN A 109 -21.02 0.14 22.12
C ASN A 109 -22.11 -0.49 21.25
N PRO A 110 -22.77 -1.57 21.71
CA PRO A 110 -24.04 -1.92 21.09
C PRO A 110 -24.90 -0.64 21.11
N PRO A 111 -25.69 -0.36 20.05
CA PRO A 111 -26.69 0.69 20.14
C PRO A 111 -27.48 0.42 21.42
N VAL A 112 -27.51 1.39 22.32
CA VAL A 112 -28.43 1.36 23.45
C VAL A 112 -29.80 1.24 22.81
N MET A 113 -30.39 0.05 22.88
CA MET A 113 -31.76 -0.17 22.46
C MET A 113 -32.59 0.64 23.43
N ASP A 114 -33.08 1.79 23.00
CA ASP A 114 -34.09 2.54 23.74
C ASP A 114 -35.28 1.59 23.95
N SER A 115 -35.40 1.09 25.17
CA SER A 115 -36.51 0.25 25.58
C SER A 115 -37.75 1.11 25.70
N HIS A 116 -38.38 1.39 24.57
CA HIS A 116 -39.75 1.86 24.49
C HIS A 116 -40.64 0.69 24.08
N PHE A 117 -41.15 -0.01 25.10
CA PHE A 117 -42.45 -0.67 25.10
C PHE A 117 -43.17 -0.28 26.39
#